data_AF-A0A9P0MM79-F1
#
_entry.id   AF-A0A9P0MM79-F1
#
_cell.length_a   1.000
_cell.length_b   1.000
_cell.length_c   1.000
_cell.angle_alpha   90.00
_cell.angle_beta   90.00
_cell.angle_gamma   90.00
#
_symmetry.space_group_name_H-M   'P 1'
#
loop_
_entity.id
_entity.type
_entity.pdbx_description
1 polymer ?
#
loop_
_entity_poly.entity_id
_entity_poly.type
_entity_poly.pdbx_seq_one_letter_code
_entity_poly.pdbx_strand_id
1 'polypeptide(L)'
;MEAWPSRKKSTNDKREQEKREKVEQRVRKYREALKSNLERYEEAKRLERERYQRRKEQGKIKSINDLTPRQQRKLRKDWRARSKKVTTSYDRNPCREMWRVWEQCGRTRCVRILCKPLRTKIFRRRQHQQY
;
A
#
# COMPACT_ATOMS: atom_id res chain seq x y z
N MET A 1 -1.17 23.06 29.02
CA MET A 1 -0.53 22.59 27.77
C MET A 1 -1.31 23.16 26.61
N GLU A 2 -0.87 24.30 26.06
CA GLU A 2 -1.54 24.94 24.93
C GLU A 2 -1.22 24.17 23.65
N ALA A 3 -2.26 23.79 22.91
CA ALA A 3 -2.12 23.14 21.62
C ALA A 3 -1.57 24.15 20.60
N TRP A 4 -0.44 23.82 19.97
CA TRP A 4 0.14 24.65 18.90
C TRP A 4 -0.87 24.83 17.76
N PRO A 5 -1.11 26.06 17.28
CA PRO A 5 -2.07 26.30 16.21
C PRO A 5 -1.62 25.60 14.93
N SER A 6 -2.48 24.72 14.41
CA SER A 6 -2.27 24.01 13.14
C SER A 6 -2.02 25.01 12.02
N ARG A 7 -0.86 24.89 11.35
CA ARG A 7 -0.46 25.77 10.24
C ARG A 7 -1.51 25.69 9.13
N LYS A 8 -2.25 26.79 8.93
CA LYS A 8 -3.23 26.89 7.83
C LYS A 8 -2.48 26.70 6.50
N LYS A 9 -2.87 25.70 5.71
CA LYS A 9 -2.30 25.44 4.37
C LYS A 9 -2.37 26.70 3.51
N SER A 10 -1.26 27.03 2.87
CA SER A 10 -1.17 28.20 2.00
C SER A 10 -2.15 28.08 0.84
N THR A 11 -2.53 29.20 0.23
CA THR A 11 -3.35 29.21 -0.99
C THR A 11 -2.74 28.37 -2.12
N ASN A 12 -1.41 28.29 -2.16
CA ASN A 12 -0.66 27.48 -3.11
C ASN A 12 -0.82 25.96 -2.83
N ASP A 13 -0.77 25.55 -1.55
CA ASP A 13 -0.98 24.15 -1.16
C ASP A 13 -2.40 23.66 -1.50
N LYS A 14 -3.41 24.53 -1.38
CA LYS A 14 -4.79 24.21 -1.76
C LYS A 14 -4.93 24.02 -3.28
N ARG A 15 -4.29 24.90 -4.07
CA ARG A 15 -4.28 24.80 -5.54
C ARG A 15 -3.54 23.55 -6.04
N GLU A 16 -2.44 23.18 -5.40
CA GLU A 16 -1.76 21.91 -5.69
C GLU A 16 -2.64 20.71 -5.37
N GLN A 17 -3.34 20.74 -4.25
CA GLN A 17 -4.22 19.67 -3.84
C GLN A 17 -5.39 19.49 -4.83
N GLU A 18 -6.01 20.58 -5.27
CA GLU A 18 -7.07 20.55 -6.28
C GLU A 18 -6.57 20.00 -7.63
N LYS A 19 -5.33 20.33 -8.04
CA LYS A 19 -4.71 19.75 -9.24
C LYS A 19 -4.53 18.24 -9.10
N ARG A 20 -4.07 17.76 -7.94
CA ARG A 20 -3.90 16.32 -7.66
C ARG A 20 -5.25 15.60 -7.71
N GLU A 21 -6.27 16.15 -7.07
CA GLU A 21 -7.63 15.59 -7.06
C GLU A 21 -8.23 15.51 -8.47
N LYS A 22 -8.05 16.55 -9.30
CA LYS A 22 -8.48 16.53 -10.72
C LYS A 22 -7.77 15.45 -11.53
N VAL A 23 -6.47 15.26 -11.31
CA VAL A 23 -5.70 14.20 -11.97
C VAL A 23 -6.20 12.82 -11.54
N GLU A 24 -6.41 12.61 -10.24
CA GLU A 24 -6.92 11.36 -9.69
C GLU A 24 -8.31 11.01 -10.25
N GLN A 25 -9.21 11.98 -10.34
CA GLN A 25 -10.54 11.79 -10.95
C GLN A 25 -10.45 11.40 -12.43
N ARG A 26 -9.56 12.04 -13.20
CA ARG A 26 -9.35 11.67 -14.62
C ARG A 26 -8.82 10.25 -14.76
N VAL A 27 -7.84 9.87 -13.94
CA VAL A 27 -7.29 8.50 -13.92
C VAL A 27 -8.36 7.49 -13.54
N ARG A 28 -9.23 7.81 -12.57
CA ARG A 28 -10.32 6.94 -12.16
C ARG A 28 -11.32 6.70 -13.28
N LYS A 29 -11.81 7.76 -13.93
CA LYS A 29 -12.71 7.66 -15.08
C LYS A 29 -12.11 6.85 -16.23
N TYR A 30 -10.83 7.06 -16.52
CA TYR A 30 -10.11 6.29 -17.53
C TYR A 30 -10.05 4.79 -17.21
N ARG A 31 -9.75 4.44 -15.95
CA ARG A 31 -9.74 3.03 -15.51
C ARG A 31 -11.11 2.39 -15.57
N GLU A 32 -12.16 3.13 -15.23
CA GLU A 32 -13.55 2.66 -15.33
C GLU A 32 -13.96 2.42 -16.79
N ALA A 33 -13.61 3.34 -17.71
CA ALA A 33 -13.86 3.20 -19.15
C ALA A 33 -13.06 2.07 -19.82
N LEU A 34 -11.86 1.76 -19.32
CA LEU A 34 -11.09 0.60 -19.78
C LEU A 34 -11.73 -0.71 -19.31
N LYS A 35 -12.27 -0.75 -18.09
CA LYS A 35 -12.92 -1.96 -17.55
C LYS A 35 -14.23 -2.32 -18.26
N SER A 36 -14.93 -1.33 -18.82
CA SER A 36 -16.19 -1.58 -19.52
C SER A 36 -16.03 -2.23 -20.89
N ASN A 37 -14.83 -2.21 -21.49
CA ASN A 37 -14.55 -2.80 -22.80
C ASN A 37 -13.41 -3.83 -22.70
N LEU A 38 -13.74 -5.12 -22.78
CA LEU A 38 -12.78 -6.22 -22.60
C LEU A 38 -11.65 -6.19 -23.63
N GLU A 39 -11.98 -5.99 -24.90
CA GLU A 39 -11.02 -5.99 -26.02
C GLU A 39 -9.95 -4.90 -25.87
N ARG A 40 -10.38 -3.67 -25.52
CA ARG A 40 -9.45 -2.55 -25.25
C ARG A 40 -8.55 -2.81 -24.04
N TYR A 41 -9.06 -3.51 -23.03
CA TYR A 41 -8.29 -3.86 -21.84
C TYR A 41 -7.22 -4.93 -22.15
N GLU A 42 -7.55 -5.90 -22.98
CA GLU A 42 -6.60 -6.94 -23.43
C GLU A 42 -5.50 -6.36 -24.31
N GLU A 43 -5.85 -5.48 -25.25
CA GLU A 43 -4.89 -4.77 -26.08
C GLU A 43 -3.94 -3.91 -25.24
N ALA A 44 -4.47 -3.16 -24.26
CA ALA A 44 -3.65 -2.37 -23.34
C ALA A 44 -2.65 -3.24 -22.55
N LYS A 45 -3.10 -4.42 -22.08
CA LYS A 45 -2.20 -5.38 -21.42
C LYS A 45 -1.12 -5.91 -22.34
N ARG A 46 -1.43 -6.18 -23.61
CA ARG A 46 -0.45 -6.63 -24.61
C ARG A 46 0.64 -5.58 -24.81
N LEU A 47 0.24 -4.33 -25.06
CA LEU A 47 1.15 -3.20 -25.22
C LEU A 47 2.03 -2.97 -23.99
N GLU A 48 1.48 -3.15 -22.78
CA GLU A 48 2.24 -3.03 -21.54
C GLU A 48 3.29 -4.15 -21.40
N ARG A 49 2.95 -5.40 -21.75
CA ARG A 49 3.90 -6.52 -21.79
C ARG A 49 5.04 -6.26 -22.78
N GLU A 50 4.71 -5.81 -23.99
CA GLU A 50 5.71 -5.46 -25.02
C GLU A 50 6.63 -4.33 -24.56
N ARG A 51 6.08 -3.29 -23.92
CA ARG A 51 6.87 -2.20 -23.35
C ARG A 51 7.79 -2.69 -22.23
N TYR A 52 7.30 -3.57 -21.36
CA TYR A 52 8.10 -4.17 -20.30
C TYR A 52 9.26 -4.98 -20.88
N GLN A 53 8.96 -5.82 -21.88
CA GLN A 53 9.95 -6.64 -22.56
C GLN A 53 11.04 -5.80 -23.23
N ARG A 54 10.66 -4.75 -23.99
CA ARG A 54 11.62 -3.79 -24.57
C ARG A 54 12.50 -3.12 -23.51
N ARG A 55 11.94 -2.75 -22.35
CA ARG A 55 12.71 -2.15 -21.26
C ARG A 55 13.64 -3.13 -20.55
N LYS A 56 13.26 -4.41 -20.50
CA LYS A 56 14.09 -5.50 -19.99
C LYS A 56 15.27 -5.75 -20.92
N GLU A 57 15.03 -5.82 -22.23
CA GLU A 57 16.07 -5.95 -23.27
C GLU A 57 17.04 -4.76 -23.26
N GLN A 58 16.53 -3.54 -23.09
CA GLN A 58 17.38 -2.34 -22.92
C GLN A 58 18.16 -2.28 -21.60
N GLY A 59 18.04 -3.28 -20.71
CA GLY A 59 18.71 -3.31 -19.41
C GLY A 59 18.23 -2.25 -18.41
N LYS A 60 17.12 -1.55 -18.72
CA LYS A 60 16.48 -0.55 -17.84
C LYS A 60 15.72 -1.18 -16.69
N ILE A 61 15.30 -2.44 -16.84
CA ILE A 61 14.68 -3.25 -15.80
C ILE A 61 15.65 -4.38 -15.47
N LYS A 62 16.24 -4.33 -14.28
CA LYS A 62 17.17 -5.34 -13.77
C LYS A 62 16.50 -6.16 -12.67
N SER A 63 16.69 -7.48 -12.69
CA SER A 63 16.34 -8.34 -11.56
C SER A 63 17.28 -8.05 -10.39
N ILE A 64 16.89 -8.43 -9.17
CA ILE A 64 17.77 -8.30 -8.00
C ILE A 64 19.08 -9.06 -8.17
N ASN A 65 19.04 -10.18 -8.89
CA ASN A 65 20.22 -11.01 -9.16
C ASN A 65 21.20 -10.33 -10.13
N ASP A 66 20.69 -9.45 -11.01
CA ASP A 66 21.50 -8.72 -11.99
C ASP A 66 22.17 -7.47 -11.38
N LEU A 67 21.93 -7.20 -10.09
CA LEU A 67 22.45 -6.04 -9.37
C LEU A 67 23.67 -6.42 -8.54
N THR A 68 24.59 -5.47 -8.38
CA THR A 68 25.75 -5.65 -7.49
C THR A 68 25.29 -5.82 -6.03
N PRO A 69 26.08 -6.52 -5.17
CA PRO A 69 25.73 -6.71 -3.77
C PRO A 69 25.40 -5.41 -3.02
N ARG A 70 26.10 -4.32 -3.35
CA ARG A 70 25.86 -2.98 -2.78
C ARG A 70 24.49 -2.43 -3.18
N GLN A 71 24.11 -2.56 -4.44
CA GLN A 71 22.80 -2.12 -4.94
C GLN A 71 21.66 -2.97 -4.36
N GLN A 72 21.85 -4.28 -4.25
CA GLN A 72 20.90 -5.17 -3.60
C GLN A 72 20.65 -4.77 -2.14
N ARG A 73 21.72 -4.49 -1.37
CA ARG A 73 21.61 -4.02 0.03
C ARG A 73 20.82 -2.72 0.13
N LYS A 74 21.09 -1.74 -0.74
CA LYS A 74 20.36 -0.46 -0.80
C LYS A 74 18.86 -0.69 -1.05
N LEU A 75 18.52 -1.46 -2.09
CA LEU A 75 17.13 -1.78 -2.41
C LEU A 75 16.39 -2.48 -1.26
N ARG A 76 17.04 -3.46 -0.61
CA ARG A 76 16.47 -4.15 0.56
C ARG A 76 16.24 -3.19 1.72
N LYS A 77 17.16 -2.25 1.98
CA LYS A 77 17.01 -1.20 3.00
C LYS A 77 15.80 -0.30 2.68
N ASP A 78 15.69 0.17 1.44
CA ASP A 78 14.59 1.03 1.00
C ASP A 78 13.24 0.29 1.04
N TRP A 79 13.24 -1.00 0.70
CA TRP A 79 12.06 -1.84 0.83
C TRP A 79 11.62 -1.99 2.29
N ARG A 80 12.52 -2.32 3.21
CA ARG A 80 12.21 -2.39 4.66
C ARG A 80 11.67 -1.07 5.19
N ALA A 81 12.25 0.06 4.79
CA ALA A 81 11.79 1.39 5.19
C ALA A 81 10.38 1.71 4.70
N ARG A 82 10.06 1.36 3.44
CA ARG A 82 8.70 1.53 2.89
C ARG A 82 7.69 0.61 3.56
N SER A 83 8.04 -0.66 3.77
CA SER A 83 7.17 -1.62 4.44
C SER A 83 6.84 -1.17 5.87
N LYS A 84 7.82 -0.65 6.63
CA LYS A 84 7.59 -0.14 7.99
C LYS A 84 6.54 0.98 8.03
N LYS A 85 6.57 1.92 7.07
CA LYS A 85 5.59 3.03 6.98
C LYS A 85 4.16 2.52 6.76
N VAL A 86 4.00 1.49 5.94
CA VAL A 86 2.69 0.87 5.66
C VAL A 86 2.22 0.05 6.87
N THR A 87 3.09 -0.71 7.53
CA THR A 87 2.73 -1.48 8.72
C THR A 87 2.26 -0.55 9.85
N THR A 88 2.95 0.57 10.10
CA THR A 88 2.54 1.54 11.12
C THR A 88 1.18 2.19 10.86
N SER A 89 0.70 2.27 9.60
CA SER A 89 -0.62 2.83 9.31
C SER A 89 -1.78 1.87 9.57
N TYR A 90 -1.53 0.55 9.51
CA TYR A 90 -2.52 -0.50 9.84
C TYR A 90 -2.37 -1.05 11.26
N ASP A 91 -1.26 -0.75 11.96
CA ASP A 91 -1.08 -1.00 13.39
C ASP A 91 -1.89 -0.06 14.31
N ARG A 92 -2.80 0.76 13.75
CA ARG A 92 -4.01 1.17 14.48
C ARG A 92 -4.97 -0.01 14.57
N ASN A 93 -4.50 -1.10 15.17
CA ASN A 93 -5.37 -2.16 15.63
C ASN A 93 -6.18 -1.57 16.79
N PRO A 94 -7.51 -1.41 16.71
CA PRO A 94 -8.31 -0.84 17.80
C PRO A 94 -8.15 -1.62 19.12
N CYS A 95 -7.64 -2.86 19.07
CA CYS A 95 -7.27 -3.63 20.25
C CYS A 95 -6.08 -3.09 21.06
N ARG A 96 -5.18 -2.26 20.47
CA ARG A 96 -4.05 -1.66 21.22
C ARG A 96 -4.47 -0.42 22.02
N GLU A 97 -5.54 0.25 21.59
CA GLU A 97 -6.20 1.33 22.33
C GLU A 97 -7.06 0.79 23.48
N MET A 98 -7.70 -0.38 23.30
CA MET A 98 -8.40 -1.09 24.39
C MET A 98 -7.49 -1.48 25.56
N TRP A 99 -6.19 -1.73 25.33
CA TRP A 99 -5.26 -2.06 26.40
C TRP A 99 -4.89 -0.88 27.31
N ARG A 100 -4.98 0.38 26.82
CA ARG A 100 -4.79 1.56 27.69
C ARG A 100 -6.02 1.90 28.52
N VAL A 101 -7.22 1.53 28.06
CA VAL A 101 -8.46 1.66 28.85
C VAL A 101 -8.52 0.58 29.95
N TRP A 102 -7.84 -0.56 29.75
CA TRP A 102 -7.77 -1.66 30.72
C TRP A 102 -6.92 -1.35 31.96
N GLU A 103 -6.04 -0.35 31.90
CA GLU A 103 -5.19 0.05 33.04
C GLU A 103 -5.86 1.10 33.95
N GLN A 104 -6.97 1.72 33.50
CA GLN A 104 -7.76 2.68 34.28
C GLN A 104 -9.03 2.10 34.90
N CYS A 105 -9.53 0.96 34.39
CA CYS A 105 -10.61 0.21 35.06
C CYS A 105 -10.01 -0.82 36.01
N GLY A 106 -9.64 -0.36 37.20
CA GLY A 106 -9.37 -1.24 38.33
C GLY A 106 -10.51 -2.23 38.57
N ARG A 107 -10.15 -3.47 38.89
CA ARG A 107 -10.95 -4.47 39.61
C ARG A 107 -12.46 -4.39 39.35
N THR A 108 -12.93 -4.98 38.27
CA THR A 108 -14.19 -5.77 38.35
C THR A 108 -14.25 -6.73 37.17
N ARG A 109 -14.70 -7.93 37.52
CA ARG A 109 -14.81 -9.15 36.71
C ARG A 109 -15.62 -8.87 35.43
N CYS A 110 -14.95 -8.48 34.33
CA CYS A 110 -15.61 -8.33 33.03
C CYS A 110 -15.23 -9.48 32.09
N VAL A 111 -16.28 -10.10 31.58
CA VAL A 111 -16.33 -11.46 31.07
C VAL A 111 -15.47 -11.64 29.82
N ARG A 112 -14.86 -12.82 29.77
CA ARG A 112 -14.16 -13.49 28.67
C ARG A 112 -15.05 -13.66 27.42
N ILE A 113 -15.57 -12.57 26.85
CA ILE A 113 -16.46 -12.57 25.69
C ILE A 113 -15.84 -11.65 24.63
N LEU A 114 -15.45 -12.29 23.53
CA LEU A 114 -15.16 -11.71 22.21
C LEU A 114 -13.81 -11.00 22.03
N CYS A 115 -12.73 -11.79 22.12
CA CYS A 115 -11.58 -11.58 21.25
C CYS A 115 -11.24 -12.90 20.57
N LYS A 116 -12.14 -13.38 19.69
CA LYS A 116 -11.75 -14.38 18.70
C LYS A 116 -10.86 -13.63 17.71
N PRO A 117 -9.54 -13.92 17.62
CA PRO A 117 -8.75 -13.37 16.54
C PRO A 117 -9.44 -13.80 15.25
N LEU A 118 -9.85 -12.84 14.42
CA LEU A 118 -10.07 -13.11 13.01
C LEU A 118 -8.71 -13.60 12.49
N ARG A 119 -8.52 -14.93 12.53
CA ARG A 119 -7.56 -15.63 11.70
C ARG A 119 -7.94 -15.24 10.27
N THR A 120 -7.35 -14.15 9.81
CA THR A 120 -7.32 -13.83 8.39
C THR A 120 -6.76 -15.08 7.74
N LYS A 121 -7.61 -15.72 6.94
CA LYS A 121 -7.19 -16.79 6.04
C LYS A 121 -6.16 -16.17 5.11
N ILE A 122 -4.89 -16.21 5.50
CA ILE A 122 -3.78 -16.10 4.58
C ILE A 122 -3.93 -17.34 3.71
N PHE A 123 -4.58 -17.14 2.57
CA PHE A 123 -4.75 -18.13 1.54
C PHE A 123 -3.35 -18.57 1.12
N ARG A 124 -2.90 -19.73 1.62
CA ARG A 124 -1.77 -20.46 1.08
C ARG A 124 -2.13 -20.79 -0.38
N ARG A 125 -1.75 -19.95 -1.33
CA ARG A 125 -1.54 -20.41 -2.71
C ARG A 125 -0.23 -21.19 -2.72
N ARG A 126 -0.34 -22.46 -2.31
CA ARG A 126 0.65 -23.50 -2.56
C ARG A 126 0.64 -23.78 -4.06
N GLN A 127 1.82 -24.14 -4.55
CA GLN A 127 2.22 -24.39 -5.93
C GLN A 127 1.28 -25.32 -6.72
N HIS A 128 1.18 -25.05 -8.02
CA HIS A 128 1.05 -25.94 -9.18
C HIS A 128 0.88 -24.96 -10.38
N GLN A 129 1.63 -25.00 -11.49
CA GLN A 129 2.14 -26.13 -12.25
C GLN A 129 3.51 -25.79 -12.85
N GLN A 130 4.46 -26.71 -12.70
CA GLN A 130 5.31 -27.10 -13.82
C GLN A 130 4.48 -28.05 -14.68
N TYR A 131 4.39 -27.75 -15.98
CA TYR A 131 4.57 -28.66 -17.10
C TYR A 131 4.90 -27.79 -18.31
#